data_AF-A0A495VCD2-F1
#
_entry.id   AF-A0A495VCD2-F1
#
_cell.length_a   1.000
_cell.length_b   1.000
_cell.length_c   1.000
_cell.angle_alpha   90.00
_cell.angle_beta   90.00
_cell.angle_gamma   90.00
#
_symmetry.space_group_name_H-M   'P 1'
#
loop_
_entity.id
_entity.type
_entity.pdbx_description
1 polymer ?
#
loop_
_entity_poly.entity_id
_entity_poly.type
_entity_poly.pdbx_seq_one_letter_code
_entity_poly.pdbx_strand_id
1 'polypeptide(L)' 'MNTTPDHDGMPVEIDFSGGTRGTFFHPGAQVRLPIHLEAEVQSTLAAIANAKGIELSVLVNDLLRKDIELIQMAR' A
#
# COMPACT_ATOMS: atom_id res chain seq x y z
N MET A 1 29.97 -19.65 2.15
CA MET A 1 29.26 -19.31 3.40
C MET A 1 28.72 -20.59 4.00
N ASN A 2 28.97 -20.84 5.29
CA ASN A 2 28.54 -22.06 5.99
C ASN A 2 27.17 -21.82 6.63
N THR A 3 26.08 -22.23 5.97
CA THR A 3 24.71 -22.15 6.51
C THR A 3 24.33 -23.51 7.08
N THR A 4 24.78 -23.79 8.30
CA THR A 4 24.25 -24.92 9.07
C THR A 4 22.90 -24.49 9.62
N PRO A 5 21.79 -25.18 9.31
CA PRO A 5 20.51 -24.88 9.92
C PRO A 5 20.58 -25.14 11.43
N ASP A 6 19.88 -24.33 12.22
CA ASP A 6 19.59 -24.64 13.62
C ASP A 6 18.72 -25.92 13.70
N HIS A 7 18.62 -26.51 14.90
CA HIS A 7 17.90 -27.74 15.26
C HIS A 7 16.47 -27.84 14.72
N ASP A 8 15.85 -26.73 14.31
CA ASP A 8 14.47 -26.65 13.78
C ASP A 8 14.37 -26.25 12.29
N GLY A 9 15.48 -26.20 11.55
CA GLY A 9 15.46 -25.92 10.10
C GLY A 9 15.09 -24.48 9.72
N MET A 10 15.10 -23.54 10.67
CA MET A 10 14.98 -22.10 10.38
C MET A 10 16.33 -21.47 9.99
N PRO A 11 16.35 -20.51 9.06
CA PRO A 11 17.52 -19.68 8.78
C PRO A 11 17.96 -18.89 10.02
N VAL A 12 19.27 -18.78 10.23
CA VAL A 12 19.86 -18.06 11.39
C VAL A 12 19.49 -16.57 11.44
N GLU A 13 19.11 -15.99 10.30
CA GLU A 13 18.71 -14.58 10.18
C GLU A 13 17.31 -14.29 10.72
N ILE A 14 16.49 -15.32 10.94
CA ILE A 14 15.12 -15.17 11.40
C ILE A 14 15.08 -15.47 12.90
N ASP A 15 15.10 -14.41 13.72
CA ASP A 15 14.95 -14.50 15.18
C ASP A 15 13.53 -14.10 15.61
N PHE A 16 12.77 -15.08 16.13
CA PHE A 16 11.43 -14.87 16.69
C PHE A 16 11.42 -14.73 18.22
N SER A 17 12.57 -14.69 18.89
CA SER A 17 12.67 -14.60 20.36
C SER A 17 11.94 -13.38 20.95
N GLY A 18 11.82 -12.29 20.19
CA GLY A 18 11.08 -11.08 20.56
C GLY A 18 9.59 -11.07 20.16
N GLY A 19 9.08 -12.15 19.56
CA GLY A 19 7.72 -12.22 19.06
C GLY A 19 6.67 -12.15 20.17
N THR A 20 5.78 -11.15 20.11
CA THR A 20 4.63 -11.04 21.02
C THR A 20 3.34 -11.43 20.31
N ARG A 21 2.49 -12.24 20.96
CA ARG A 21 1.21 -12.65 20.37
C ARG A 21 0.29 -11.43 20.22
N GLY A 22 -0.16 -11.18 18.99
CA GLY A 22 -1.13 -10.13 18.70
C GLY A 22 -0.53 -8.74 18.46
N THR A 23 0.78 -8.59 18.24
CA THR A 23 1.43 -7.28 17.99
C THR A 23 0.74 -6.45 16.89
N PHE A 24 0.25 -7.11 15.83
CA PHE A 24 -0.42 -6.43 14.72
C PHE A 24 -1.95 -6.46 14.82
N PHE A 25 -2.51 -7.18 15.81
CA PHE A 25 -3.95 -7.29 15.99
C PHE A 25 -4.50 -6.09 16.76
N HIS A 26 -5.39 -5.34 16.10
CA HIS A 26 -6.05 -4.19 16.71
C HIS A 26 -7.57 -4.37 16.54
N PRO A 27 -8.35 -4.49 17.64
CA PRO A 27 -9.80 -4.57 17.57
C PRO A 27 -10.38 -3.36 16.81
N GLY A 28 -11.19 -3.61 15.79
CA GLY A 28 -11.79 -2.54 14.98
C GLY A 28 -10.82 -1.87 13.99
N ALA A 29 -9.65 -2.46 13.73
CA ALA A 29 -8.75 -1.95 12.70
C ALA A 29 -9.46 -1.84 11.34
N GLN A 30 -9.44 -0.65 10.75
CA GLN A 30 -9.80 -0.45 9.36
C GLN A 30 -8.53 -0.49 8.52
N VAL A 31 -8.32 -1.60 7.82
CA VAL A 31 -7.20 -1.73 6.89
C VAL A 31 -7.55 -0.94 5.63
N ARG A 32 -6.86 0.18 5.40
CA ARG A 32 -6.92 0.92 4.14
C ARG A 32 -5.85 0.36 3.23
N LEU A 33 -6.23 -0.52 2.30
CA LEU A 33 -5.27 -1.08 1.35
C LEU A 33 -4.77 0.04 0.42
N PRO A 34 -3.45 0.17 0.22
CA PRO A 34 -2.93 1.08 -0.79
C PRO A 34 -3.35 0.57 -2.18
N ILE A 35 -3.82 1.48 -3.02
CA ILE A 35 -4.08 1.20 -4.43
C ILE A 35 -2.77 1.44 -5.17
N HIS A 36 -2.26 0.41 -5.83
CA HIS A 36 -1.08 0.53 -6.67
C HIS A 36 -1.47 1.11 -8.03
N LEU A 37 -0.72 2.14 -8.46
CA LEU A 37 -0.81 2.67 -9.81
C LEU A 37 0.34 2.08 -10.63
N GLU A 38 0.06 1.76 -11.89
CA GLU A 38 1.12 1.41 -12.82
C GLU A 38 2.12 2.58 -12.95
N ALA A 39 3.39 2.26 -13.19
CA ALA A 39 4.48 3.24 -13.15
C ALA A 39 4.27 4.44 -14.09
N GLU A 40 3.76 4.19 -15.30
CA GLU A 40 3.45 5.24 -16.28
C GLU A 40 2.29 6.14 -15.84
N VAL A 41 1.24 5.54 -15.27
CA VAL A 41 0.09 6.28 -14.73
C VAL A 41 0.55 7.15 -13.55
N GLN A 42 1.34 6.57 -12.63
CA GLN A 42 1.86 7.29 -11.49
C GLN A 42 2.73 8.48 -11.90
N SER A 43 3.65 8.30 -12.85
CA SER A 43 4.55 9.37 -13.29
C SER A 43 3.78 10.52 -13.95
N THR A 44 2.78 10.18 -14.78
CA THR A 44 1.92 11.16 -15.44
C THR A 44 1.10 11.97 -14.44
N LEU A 45 0.42 11.30 -13.52
CA LEU A 45 -0.39 11.96 -12.50
C LEU A 45 0.46 12.78 -11.52
N ALA A 46 1.65 12.31 -11.18
CA ALA A 46 2.58 13.07 -10.34
C ALA A 46 3.04 14.36 -11.02
N ALA A 47 3.35 14.32 -12.32
CA ALA A 47 3.70 15.52 -13.09
C ALA A 47 2.56 16.54 -13.13
N ILE A 48 1.32 16.07 -13.33
CA ILE A 48 0.12 16.92 -13.33
C ILE A 48 -0.13 17.53 -11.95
N ALA A 49 -0.01 16.73 -10.89
CA ALA A 49 -0.20 17.19 -9.52
C ALA A 49 0.83 18.28 -9.14
N ASN A 50 2.09 18.06 -9.51
CA ASN A 50 3.17 19.02 -9.30
C ASN A 50 2.93 20.32 -10.07
N ALA A 51 2.56 20.23 -11.35
CA ALA A 51 2.22 21.41 -12.16
C ALA A 51 1.03 22.20 -11.60
N LYS A 52 0.11 21.53 -10.90
CA LYS A 52 -1.04 22.15 -10.22
C LYS A 52 -0.73 22.61 -8.79
N GLY A 53 0.42 22.25 -8.23
CA GLY A 53 0.78 22.55 -6.84
C GLY A 53 -0.12 21.83 -5.81
N ILE A 54 -0.61 20.63 -6.14
CA ILE A 54 -1.47 19.83 -5.25
C ILE A 54 -0.87 18.46 -5.00
N GLU A 55 -1.31 17.81 -3.92
CA GLU A 55 -0.91 16.43 -3.61
C GLU A 55 -1.44 15.43 -4.64
N LEU A 56 -0.61 14.43 -4.99
CA LEU A 56 -1.00 13.35 -5.91
C LEU A 56 -2.27 12.62 -5.42
N SER A 57 -2.38 12.39 -4.12
CA SER A 57 -3.53 11.73 -3.50
C SER A 57 -4.82 12.53 -3.70
N VAL A 58 -4.76 13.86 -3.64
CA VAL A 58 -5.89 14.75 -3.87
C VAL A 58 -6.32 14.66 -5.34
N LEU A 59 -5.38 14.78 -6.26
CA LEU A 59 -5.65 14.66 -7.70
C LEU A 59 -6.30 13.31 -8.05
N VAL A 60 -5.75 12.20 -7.56
CA VAL A 60 -6.26 10.85 -7.83
C VAL A 60 -7.68 10.68 -7.29
N ASN A 61 -7.95 11.14 -6.06
CA ASN A 61 -9.29 11.03 -5.48
C ASN A 61 -10.32 11.86 -6.25
N ASP A 62 -9.96 13.06 -6.69
CA ASP A 62 -10.87 13.92 -7.46
C ASP A 62 -11.18 13.34 -8.85
N LEU A 63 -10.20 12.70 -9.50
CA LEU A 63 -10.42 11.97 -10.75
C LEU A 63 -11.37 10.79 -10.53
N LEU A 64 -11.08 9.93 -9.55
CA LEU A 64 -11.90 8.76 -9.25
C LEU A 64 -13.34 9.13 -8.85
N ARG A 65 -13.53 10.23 -8.11
CA ARG A 65 -14.88 10.68 -7.73
C ARG A 65 -15.71 11.06 -8.96
N LYS A 66 -15.13 11.79 -9.91
CA LYS A 66 -15.80 12.18 -11.15
C LYS A 66 -16.16 10.95 -12.00
N ASP A 67 -15.26 9.99 -12.09
CA ASP A 67 -15.53 8.74 -12.83
C ASP A 67 -16.67 7.94 -12.17
N ILE A 68 -16.69 7.85 -10.83
CA ILE A 68 -17.79 7.23 -10.08
C ILE A 68 -19.12 7.94 -10.36
N GLU A 69 -19.14 9.27 -10.31
CA GLU A 69 -20.34 10.07 -10.61
C GLU A 69 -20.85 9.78 -12.03
N LEU A 70 -19.98 9.75 -13.03
CA LEU A 70 -20.34 9.43 -14.42
C LEU A 70 -20.92 8.02 -14.54
N ILE A 71 -20.32 7.03 -13.89
CA ILE A 71 -20.81 5.64 -13.87
C ILE A 71 -22.20 5.57 -13.23
N GLN A 72 -22.43 6.34 -12.15
CA GLN A 72 -23.72 6.38 -11.46
C GLN A 72 -24.80 7.07 -12.30
N MET A 73 -24.46 8.10 -13.08
CA MET A 73 -25.42 8.79 -13.96
C MET A 73 -25.83 7.96 -15.18
N ALA A 74 -24.97 7.04 -15.62
CA ALA A 74 -25.26 6.12 -16.72
C ALA A 74 -26.14 4.92 -16.30
N ARG A 75 -26.53 4.84 -15.03
CA ARG A 75 -27.34 3.77 -14.44
C ARG A 75 -28.80 4.18 -14.27
#